data_AF-A0A4V2U6D3-F1
#
_entry.id   AF-A0A4V2U6D3-F1
#
_cell.length_a   1.000
_cell.length_b   1.000
_cell.length_c   1.000
_cell.angle_alpha   90.00
_cell.angle_beta   90.00
_cell.angle_gamma   90.00
#
_symmetry.space_group_name_H-M   'P 1'
#
loop_
_entity.id
_entity.type
_entity.pdbx_description
1 polymer ?
#
loop_
_entity_poly.entity_id
_entity_poly.type
_entity_poly.pdbx_seq_one_letter_code
_entity_poly.pdbx_strand_id
1 'polypeptide(L)'
;MQTVSAGREPGRLRAGEERRLDRALFAVFVEAAGALVDQLVAVGIEDPADIARRLNRRGFPCWGRARWSAGLVTMVQRRRAWLAERG
;
A
#
# COMPACT_ATOMS: atom_id res chain seq x y z
N MET A 1 -18.90 46.00 10.15
CA MET A 1 -17.68 45.49 10.80
C MET A 1 -17.91 44.00 11.03
N GLN A 2 -17.48 43.14 10.09
CA GLN A 2 -17.68 41.69 10.17
C GLN A 2 -16.39 41.07 10.72
N THR A 3 -16.49 40.36 11.84
CA THR A 3 -15.40 39.59 12.42
C THR A 3 -15.20 38.32 11.60
N VAL A 4 -14.07 38.26 10.89
CA VAL A 4 -13.60 37.07 10.19
C VAL A 4 -13.23 36.03 11.26
N SER A 5 -14.04 34.99 11.42
CA SER A 5 -13.69 33.88 12.30
C SER A 5 -12.45 33.18 11.74
N ALA A 6 -11.43 33.13 12.59
CA ALA A 6 -10.12 32.54 12.35
C ALA A 6 -10.21 31.19 11.65
N GLY A 7 -9.33 31.02 10.66
CA GLY A 7 -9.16 29.78 9.93
C GLY A 7 -8.95 28.60 10.87
N ARG A 8 -9.67 27.51 10.60
CA ARG A 8 -9.47 26.21 11.22
C ARG A 8 -8.04 25.77 10.86
N GLU A 9 -7.10 25.88 11.79
CA GLU A 9 -5.84 25.16 11.68
C GLU A 9 -6.17 23.67 11.43
N PRO A 10 -5.48 22.96 10.52
CA PRO A 10 -5.72 21.54 10.32
C PRO A 10 -5.41 20.81 11.63
N GLY A 11 -6.46 20.56 12.41
CA GLY A 11 -6.38 19.98 13.73
C GLY A 11 -5.77 18.59 13.65
N ARG A 12 -4.72 18.37 14.44
CA ARG A 12 -4.09 17.06 14.65
C ARG A 12 -5.17 15.98 14.86
N LEU A 13 -5.15 14.95 14.02
CA LEU A 13 -6.07 13.81 14.12
C LEU A 13 -5.99 13.19 15.52
N ARG A 14 -7.11 12.68 16.04
CA ARG A 14 -7.06 11.85 17.25
C ARG A 14 -6.30 10.57 16.92
N ALA A 15 -5.56 10.00 17.88
CA ALA A 15 -4.78 8.79 17.66
C ALA A 15 -5.61 7.60 17.10
N GLY A 16 -6.90 7.53 17.42
CA GLY A 16 -7.80 6.52 16.85
C GLY A 16 -8.18 6.77 15.38
N GLU A 17 -8.27 8.03 14.97
CA GLU A 17 -8.55 8.43 13.58
C GLU A 17 -7.33 8.25 12.70
N GLU A 18 -6.14 8.62 13.21
CA GLU A 18 -4.85 8.39 12.55
C GLU A 18 -4.64 6.89 12.28
N ARG A 19 -4.85 6.02 13.28
CA ARG A 19 -4.77 4.57 13.08
C ARG A 19 -5.77 4.02 12.06
N ARG A 20 -6.97 4.61 11.97
CA ARG A 20 -7.97 4.20 10.96
C ARG A 20 -7.53 4.63 9.56
N LEU A 21 -6.99 5.84 9.44
CA LEU A 21 -6.46 6.37 8.19
C LEU A 21 -5.27 5.53 7.71
N ASP A 22 -4.30 5.23 8.58
CA ASP A 22 -3.15 4.38 8.24
C ASP A 22 -3.58 3.00 7.73
N ARG A 23 -4.59 2.39 8.36
CA ARG A 23 -5.15 1.11 7.90
C ARG A 23 -5.80 1.23 6.53
N ALA A 24 -6.55 2.30 6.28
CA ALA A 24 -7.18 2.54 4.99
C ALA A 24 -6.14 2.76 3.88
N LEU A 25 -5.12 3.60 4.15
CA LEU A 25 -4.03 3.85 3.21
C LEU A 25 -3.21 2.57 2.94
N PHE A 26 -2.95 1.78 3.98
CA PHE A 26 -2.29 0.49 3.81
C PHE A 26 -3.11 -0.48 2.95
N ALA A 27 -4.44 -0.48 3.09
CA ALA A 27 -5.31 -1.30 2.24
C ALA A 27 -5.23 -0.87 0.77
N VAL A 28 -5.27 0.43 0.48
CA VAL A 28 -5.08 0.96 -0.87
C VAL A 28 -3.71 0.59 -1.42
N PHE A 29 -2.66 0.69 -0.61
CA PHE A 29 -1.33 0.23 -1.00
C PHE A 29 -1.33 -1.25 -1.40
N VAL A 30 -1.93 -2.13 -0.58
CA VAL A 30 -1.97 -3.57 -0.88
C VAL A 30 -2.74 -3.86 -2.16
N GLU A 31 -3.82 -3.13 -2.43
CA GLU A 31 -4.60 -3.28 -3.66
C GLU A 31 -3.78 -2.90 -4.90
N ALA A 32 -3.17 -1.71 -4.88
CA ALA A 32 -2.34 -1.22 -5.97
C ALA A 32 -1.10 -2.09 -6.19
N ALA A 33 -0.43 -2.47 -5.09
CA ALA A 33 0.70 -3.41 -5.10
C ALA A 33 0.31 -4.77 -5.69
N GLY A 34 -0.86 -5.28 -5.30
CA GLY A 34 -1.40 -6.54 -5.79
C GLY A 34 -1.54 -6.53 -7.31
N ALA A 35 -2.15 -5.49 -7.88
CA ALA A 35 -2.31 -5.36 -9.32
C ALA A 35 -0.97 -5.35 -10.07
N LEU A 36 0.07 -4.70 -9.52
CA LEU A 36 1.41 -4.70 -10.12
C LEU A 36 2.08 -6.08 -10.05
N VAL A 37 1.89 -6.80 -8.93
CA VAL A 37 2.38 -8.16 -8.77
C VAL A 37 1.67 -9.10 -9.75
N ASP A 38 0.36 -8.98 -9.89
CA ASP A 38 -0.46 -9.79 -10.80
C ASP A 38 -0.01 -9.63 -12.27
N GLN A 39 0.36 -8.42 -12.68
CA GLN A 39 0.93 -8.18 -14.02
C GLN A 39 2.25 -8.92 -14.26
N LEU A 40 3.08 -9.07 -13.23
CA LEU A 40 4.35 -9.81 -13.34
C LEU A 40 4.12 -11.32 -13.34
N VAL A 41 3.19 -11.80 -12.51
CA VAL A 41 2.78 -13.21 -12.49
C VAL A 41 2.14 -13.61 -13.82
N ALA A 42 1.30 -12.76 -14.42
CA ALA A 42 0.64 -13.02 -15.69
C ALA A 42 1.63 -13.24 -16.87
N VAL A 43 2.87 -12.77 -16.75
CA VAL A 43 3.93 -13.01 -17.73
C VAL A 43 4.95 -14.08 -17.28
N GLY A 44 4.59 -14.89 -16.27
CA GLY A 44 5.36 -16.03 -15.79
C GLY A 44 6.43 -15.71 -14.74
N ILE A 45 6.41 -14.51 -14.14
CA ILE A 45 7.37 -14.15 -13.08
C ILE A 45 6.72 -14.43 -11.72
N GLU A 46 7.05 -15.58 -11.15
CA GLU A 46 6.40 -16.07 -9.92
C GLU A 46 7.28 -16.00 -8.67
N ASP A 47 8.61 -16.03 -8.82
CA ASP A 47 9.55 -15.94 -7.69
C ASP A 47 9.40 -14.58 -6.97
N PRO A 48 8.99 -14.56 -5.68
CA PRO A 48 8.83 -13.32 -4.93
C PRO A 48 10.12 -12.48 -4.85
N ALA A 49 11.29 -13.11 -4.86
CA ALA A 49 12.55 -12.39 -4.88
C ALA A 49 12.81 -11.70 -6.23
N ASP A 50 12.46 -12.33 -7.35
CA ASP A 50 12.56 -11.72 -8.68
C ASP A 50 11.57 -10.58 -8.87
N ILE A 51 10.33 -10.75 -8.41
CA ILE A 51 9.32 -9.70 -8.39
C ILE A 51 9.85 -8.49 -7.60
N ALA A 52 10.35 -8.70 -6.37
CA ALA A 52 10.90 -7.62 -5.56
C ALA A 52 12.07 -6.91 -6.24
N ARG A 53 13.00 -7.64 -6.88
CA ARG A 53 14.10 -7.04 -7.66
C ARG A 53 13.59 -6.17 -8.78
N ARG A 54 12.57 -6.62 -9.53
CA ARG A 54 12.00 -5.88 -10.65
C ARG A 54 11.24 -4.64 -10.21
N LEU A 55 10.49 -4.72 -9.12
CA LEU A 55 9.81 -3.56 -8.52
C LEU A 55 10.83 -2.50 -8.08
N ASN A 56 11.87 -2.93 -7.36
CA ASN A 56 12.96 -2.04 -6.93
C ASN A 56 13.72 -1.42 -8.12
N ARG A 57 13.99 -2.20 -9.18
CA ARG A 57 14.68 -1.71 -10.38
C ARG A 57 13.90 -0.62 -11.10
N ARG A 58 12.57 -0.70 -11.08
CA ARG A 58 11.66 0.30 -11.68
C ARG A 58 11.36 1.48 -10.76
N GLY A 59 11.87 1.47 -9.52
CA GLY A 59 11.68 2.56 -8.57
C GLY A 59 10.30 2.61 -7.93
N PHE A 60 9.54 1.51 -7.93
CA PHE A 60 8.23 1.51 -7.28
C PHE A 60 8.37 1.71 -5.76
N PRO A 61 7.61 2.65 -5.17
CA PRO A 61 7.66 2.90 -3.73
C PRO A 61 7.16 1.69 -2.94
N CYS A 62 7.69 1.52 -1.73
CA CYS A 62 7.31 0.43 -0.83
C CYS A 62 6.78 1.03 0.48
N TRP A 63 5.61 0.57 0.95
CA TRP A 63 5.00 1.10 2.15
C TRP A 63 5.89 0.93 3.39
N GLY A 64 6.19 2.05 4.06
CA GLY A 64 6.94 2.08 5.32
C GLY A 64 8.36 1.53 5.23
N ARG A 65 8.90 1.29 4.02
CA ARG A 65 10.23 0.71 3.82
C ARG A 65 10.93 1.33 2.62
N ALA A 66 12.25 1.34 2.66
CA ALA A 66 13.06 1.88 1.56
C ALA A 66 12.98 1.03 0.28
N ARG A 67 12.75 -0.28 0.39
CA ARG A 67 12.79 -1.23 -0.74
C ARG A 67 11.82 -2.40 -0.55
N TRP A 68 11.40 -2.97 -1.66
CA TRP A 68 10.66 -4.23 -1.72
C TRP A 68 11.55 -5.41 -1.29
N SER A 69 10.94 -6.37 -0.60
CA SER A 69 11.54 -7.65 -0.24
C SER A 69 10.62 -8.81 -0.66
N ALA A 70 11.18 -10.01 -0.80
CA ALA A 70 10.41 -11.22 -1.11
C ALA A 70 9.26 -11.44 -0.11
N GLY A 71 9.52 -11.26 1.19
CA GLY A 71 8.49 -11.42 2.22
C GLY A 71 7.32 -10.43 2.09
N LEU A 72 7.58 -9.20 1.65
CA LEU A 72 6.51 -8.24 1.38
C LEU A 72 5.69 -8.60 0.15
N VAL A 73 6.34 -9.07 -0.92
CA VAL A 73 5.65 -9.59 -2.11
C VAL A 73 4.74 -10.76 -1.73
N THR A 74 5.26 -11.72 -0.97
CA THR A 74 4.47 -12.86 -0.47
C THR A 74 3.30 -12.41 0.40
N MET A 75 3.48 -11.40 1.25
CA MET A 75 2.40 -10.83 2.06
C MET A 75 1.28 -10.25 1.17
N VAL A 76 1.65 -9.47 0.15
CA VAL A 76 0.68 -8.91 -0.81
C VAL A 76 -0.06 -10.01 -1.55
N GLN A 77 0.66 -11.02 -2.06
CA GLN A 77 0.06 -12.17 -2.77
C GLN A 77 -0.92 -12.94 -1.87
N ARG A 78 -0.54 -13.27 -0.63
CA ARG A 78 -1.43 -13.96 0.32
C ARG A 78 -2.67 -13.13 0.64
N ARG A 79 -2.50 -11.83 0.83
CA ARG A 79 -3.62 -10.93 1.13
C ARG A 79 -4.59 -10.82 -0.04
N ARG A 80 -4.08 -10.83 -1.28
CA ARG A 80 -4.88 -10.85 -2.51
C ARG A 80 -5.67 -12.14 -2.66
N ALA A 81 -5.03 -13.30 -2.46
CA ALA A 81 -5.71 -14.60 -2.48
C ALA A 81 -6.88 -14.63 -1.48
N TRP A 82 -6.63 -14.20 -0.24
CA TRP A 82 -7.67 -14.12 0.79
C TRP A 82 -8.83 -13.18 0.45
N LEU A 83 -8.56 -12.07 -0.26
CA LEU A 83 -9.62 -11.15 -0.71
C LEU A 83 -10.43 -11.75 -1.85
N ALA A 84 -9.78 -12.46 -2.78
CA ALA A 84 -10.45 -13.12 -3.91
C ALA A 84 -11.38 -14.25 -3.45
N GLU A 85 -11.04 -14.97 -2.38
CA GLU A 85 -11.89 -16.02 -1.78
C GLU A 85 -13.15 -15.48 -1.07
N ARG A 86 -13.22 -14.16 -0.84
CA ARG A 86 -14.27 -13.51 -0.04
C ARG A 86 -15.17 -12.56 -0.84
N GLY A 87 -14.84 -12.33 -2.10
CA GLY A 87 -15.68 -11.61 -3.07
C GLY A 87 -16.48 -12.60 -3.89
#